data_AF-A0A9X3RV01-F1
#
_entry.id   AF-A0A9X3RV01-F1
#
_cell.length_a   1.000
_cell.length_b   1.000
_cell.length_c   1.000
_cell.angle_alpha   90.00
_cell.angle_beta   90.00
_cell.angle_gamma   90.00
#
_symmetry.space_group_name_H-M   'P 1'
#
loop_
_entity.id
_entity.type
_entity.pdbx_description
1 polymer ?
#
loop_
_entity_poly.entity_id
_entity_poly.type
_entity_poly.pdbx_seq_one_letter_code
_entity_poly.pdbx_strand_id
1 'polypeptide(L)'
;MSNNNSLVLGNYLWDRTTHYLHPSPLNGKTEEQETVKLTNKQKALLNCLVDAYPNTISNKEIIQQVWGYEHISQESLPQLINRTRRTLEDNEKTILVNTPGVGYSLSFEFAPDEPVSQPMTKPEECELKPVSKQNTKLWNALFIVMLLVTLFNLWETGNALYYKHDFEQVLKAKAYPEIKRSDDGKTIVTINNHECIYHKDQLLLQCP
;
A
#
# COMPACT_ATOMS: atom_id res chain seq x y z
N MET A 1 -6.09 -23.91 31.76
CA MET A 1 -6.15 -22.45 31.63
C MET A 1 -6.87 -22.19 30.33
N SER A 2 -8.12 -21.72 30.41
CA SER A 2 -9.02 -21.63 29.25
C SER A 2 -8.48 -20.61 28.25
N ASN A 3 -8.11 -21.09 27.07
CA ASN A 3 -7.62 -20.28 25.96
C ASN A 3 -8.82 -19.59 25.29
N ASN A 4 -9.40 -18.60 25.96
CA ASN A 4 -10.51 -17.83 25.43
C ASN A 4 -9.93 -16.81 24.44
N ASN A 5 -9.52 -17.31 23.27
CA ASN A 5 -8.95 -16.53 22.18
C ASN A 5 -10.02 -15.75 21.41
N SER A 6 -11.30 -16.05 21.63
CA SER A 6 -12.43 -15.40 21.00
C SER A 6 -13.03 -14.34 21.93
N LEU A 7 -13.02 -13.10 21.47
CA LEU A 7 -13.42 -11.91 22.21
C LEU A 7 -14.57 -11.25 21.48
N VAL A 8 -15.58 -10.81 22.22
CA VAL A 8 -16.68 -10.01 21.67
C VAL A 8 -16.31 -8.54 21.83
N LEU A 9 -16.06 -7.87 20.70
CA LEU A 9 -15.77 -6.45 20.58
C LEU A 9 -17.00 -5.76 19.98
N GLY A 10 -17.98 -5.46 20.82
CA GLY A 10 -19.26 -4.87 20.39
C GLY A 10 -19.98 -5.74 19.36
N ASN A 11 -20.04 -5.27 18.12
CA ASN A 11 -20.72 -5.98 17.01
C ASN A 11 -19.89 -7.10 16.40
N TYR A 12 -18.64 -7.29 16.83
CA TYR A 12 -17.73 -8.23 16.19
C TYR A 12 -17.22 -9.29 17.16
N LEU A 13 -17.16 -10.53 16.68
CA LEU A 13 -16.40 -11.61 17.27
C LEU A 13 -14.99 -11.60 16.68
N TRP A 14 -13.98 -11.49 17.54
CA TRP A 14 -12.59 -11.47 17.15
C TRP A 14 -11.83 -12.63 17.77
N ASP A 15 -11.19 -13.44 16.93
CA ASP A 15 -10.17 -14.39 17.40
C ASP A 15 -8.79 -13.72 17.35
N ARG A 16 -8.12 -13.66 18.51
CA ARG A 16 -6.77 -13.10 18.71
C ARG A 16 -5.72 -13.65 17.74
N THR A 17 -5.88 -14.88 17.30
CA THR A 17 -4.97 -15.54 16.34
C THR A 17 -5.20 -15.05 14.91
N THR A 18 -6.43 -14.66 14.59
CA THR A 18 -6.84 -14.23 13.26
C THR A 18 -6.67 -12.72 13.06
N HIS A 19 -6.68 -12.31 11.79
CA HIS A 19 -6.74 -10.89 11.41
C HIS A 19 -8.17 -10.46 11.07
N TYR A 20 -9.17 -11.29 11.38
CA TYR A 20 -10.53 -11.10 10.90
C TYR A 20 -11.48 -10.86 12.06
N LEU A 21 -12.31 -9.83 11.91
CA LEU A 21 -13.45 -9.55 12.76
C LEU A 21 -14.68 -10.13 12.07
N HIS A 22 -15.31 -11.11 12.70
CA HIS A 22 -16.56 -11.68 12.23
C HIS A 22 -17.73 -10.92 12.84
N PRO A 23 -18.84 -10.71 12.12
CA PRO A 23 -20.03 -10.14 12.73
C PRO A 23 -20.52 -11.06 13.87
N SER A 24 -20.82 -10.47 15.02
CA SER A 24 -21.36 -11.17 16.18
C SER A 24 -22.86 -11.38 15.97
N PRO A 25 -23.37 -12.62 16.04
CA PRO A 25 -24.80 -12.88 15.91
C PRO A 25 -25.62 -12.36 17.10
N LEU A 26 -24.96 -11.93 18.19
CA LEU A 26 -25.65 -11.49 19.41
C LEU A 26 -26.38 -10.15 19.28
N ASN A 27 -26.02 -9.26 18.35
CA ASN A 27 -26.54 -7.89 18.37
C ASN A 27 -27.86 -7.68 17.59
N GLY A 28 -28.57 -8.74 17.18
CA GLY A 28 -29.94 -8.67 16.67
C GLY A 28 -30.18 -7.78 15.43
N LYS A 29 -29.14 -7.17 14.87
CA LYS A 29 -29.18 -6.38 13.64
C LYS A 29 -28.84 -7.30 12.48
N THR A 30 -29.87 -7.68 11.76
CA THR A 30 -29.83 -8.36 10.46
C THR A 30 -29.30 -7.38 9.40
N GLU A 31 -28.07 -6.90 9.56
CA GLU A 31 -27.32 -6.31 8.47
C GLU A 31 -26.21 -7.29 8.14
N GLU A 32 -26.04 -7.60 6.86
CA GLU A 32 -24.94 -8.43 6.34
C GLU A 32 -23.61 -7.70 6.60
N GLN A 33 -23.17 -7.67 7.85
CA GLN A 33 -21.89 -7.08 8.23
C GLN A 33 -20.78 -7.97 7.68
N GLU A 34 -20.10 -7.50 6.66
CA GLU A 34 -18.99 -8.20 6.05
C GLU A 34 -17.85 -8.42 7.06
N THR A 35 -17.14 -9.53 6.93
CA THR A 35 -15.95 -9.80 7.74
C THR A 35 -14.90 -8.71 7.53
N VAL A 36 -14.50 -8.02 8.59
CA VAL A 36 -13.55 -6.91 8.49
C VAL A 36 -12.13 -7.40 8.75
N LYS A 37 -11.19 -7.09 7.84
CA LYS A 37 -9.78 -7.46 7.99
C LYS A 37 -9.00 -6.36 8.74
N LEU A 38 -8.41 -6.71 9.86
CA LEU A 38 -7.49 -5.89 10.63
C LEU A 38 -6.11 -5.81 9.96
N THR A 39 -5.48 -4.64 10.00
CA THR A 39 -4.06 -4.51 9.67
C THR A 39 -3.18 -5.11 10.78
N ASN A 40 -1.94 -5.47 10.44
CA ASN A 40 -0.98 -6.04 11.42
C ASN A 40 -0.80 -5.14 12.65
N LYS A 41 -0.77 -3.81 12.46
CA LYS A 41 -0.62 -2.84 13.54
C LYS A 41 -1.89 -2.74 14.40
N GLN A 42 -3.07 -2.84 13.80
CA GLN A 42 -4.34 -2.88 14.56
C GLN A 42 -4.45 -4.17 15.37
N LYS A 43 -4.08 -5.32 14.78
CA LYS A 43 -4.02 -6.59 15.51
C LYS A 43 -3.04 -6.54 16.68
N ALA A 44 -1.84 -6.00 16.46
CA ALA A 44 -0.84 -5.84 17.51
C ALA A 44 -1.35 -4.93 18.64
N LEU A 45 -2.00 -3.81 18.28
CA LEU A 45 -2.63 -2.90 19.26
C LEU A 45 -3.72 -3.61 20.07
N LEU A 46 -4.65 -4.32 19.42
CA LEU A 46 -5.72 -5.02 20.13
C LEU A 46 -5.16 -6.14 21.04
N ASN A 47 -4.17 -6.92 20.57
CA ASN A 47 -3.52 -7.92 21.41
C ASN A 47 -2.84 -7.28 22.63
N CYS A 48 -2.11 -6.18 22.43
CA CYS A 48 -1.47 -5.41 23.50
C CYS A 48 -2.49 -4.96 24.56
N LEU A 49 -3.65 -4.46 24.14
CA LEU A 49 -4.71 -4.03 25.05
C LEU A 49 -5.40 -5.21 25.75
N VAL A 50 -5.56 -6.36 25.08
CA VAL A 50 -6.10 -7.59 25.69
C VAL A 50 -5.14 -8.15 26.73
N ASP A 51 -3.84 -8.18 26.44
CA ASP A 51 -2.81 -8.68 27.36
C ASP A 51 -2.69 -7.82 28.62
N ALA A 52 -2.98 -6.52 28.51
CA ALA A 52 -3.01 -5.60 29.64
C ALA A 52 -4.31 -5.69 30.46
N TYR A 53 -5.39 -6.28 29.94
CA TYR A 53 -6.69 -6.37 30.61
C TYR A 53 -6.56 -7.09 31.96
N PRO A 54 -7.18 -6.58 33.06
CA PRO A 54 -8.13 -5.46 33.13
C PRO A 54 -7.48 -4.07 33.35
N ASN A 55 -6.16 -3.97 33.28
CA ASN A 55 -5.44 -2.73 33.57
C ASN A 55 -5.35 -1.81 32.33
N THR A 56 -5.18 -0.51 32.59
CA THR A 56 -4.85 0.47 31.56
C THR A 56 -3.37 0.38 31.22
N ILE A 57 -3.04 0.37 29.92
CA ILE A 57 -1.65 0.38 29.44
C ILE A 57 -1.26 1.78 28.99
N SER A 58 -0.03 2.18 29.29
CA SER A 58 0.45 3.53 28.97
C SER A 58 0.76 3.71 27.48
N ASN A 59 0.69 4.95 27.00
CA ASN A 59 1.04 5.26 25.62
C ASN A 59 2.44 4.77 25.22
N LYS A 60 3.41 4.89 26.13
CA LYS A 60 4.79 4.46 25.89
C LYS A 60 4.90 2.94 25.70
N GLU A 61 4.21 2.18 26.55
CA GLU A 61 4.22 0.72 26.46
C GLU A 61 3.53 0.22 25.19
N ILE A 62 2.39 0.83 24.81
CA ILE A 62 1.72 0.50 23.54
C ILE A 62 2.66 0.76 22.36
N ILE A 63 3.36 1.90 22.37
CA ILE A 63 4.31 2.27 21.32
C ILE A 63 5.42 1.22 21.22
N GLN A 64 6.00 0.85 22.36
CA GLN A 64 7.05 -0.15 22.41
C GLN A 64 6.59 -1.52 21.91
N GLN A 65 5.39 -1.98 22.27
CA GLN A 65 4.89 -3.29 21.84
C GLN A 65 4.44 -3.31 20.37
N VAL A 66 3.80 -2.24 19.90
CA VAL A 66 3.24 -2.20 18.54
C VAL A 66 4.30 -1.80 17.50
N TRP A 67 5.25 -0.93 17.83
CA TRP A 67 6.30 -0.45 16.92
C TRP A 67 7.68 -1.05 17.18
N GLY A 68 8.02 -1.44 18.41
CA GLY A 68 9.32 -2.02 18.75
C GLY A 68 10.44 -1.00 19.02
N TYR A 69 10.16 0.31 18.90
CA TYR A 69 11.10 1.40 19.15
C TYR A 69 10.38 2.66 19.63
N GLU A 70 11.09 3.52 20.38
CA GLU A 70 10.49 4.65 21.10
C GLU A 70 10.31 5.91 20.22
N HIS A 71 11.04 6.03 19.10
CA HIS A 71 10.99 7.18 18.22
C HIS A 71 9.88 7.09 17.16
N ILE A 72 8.63 7.28 17.59
CA ILE A 72 7.51 7.52 16.67
C ILE A 72 6.92 8.92 16.87
N SER A 73 6.18 9.41 15.87
CA SER A 73 5.43 10.66 16.03
C SER A 73 4.37 10.52 17.11
N GLN A 74 4.18 11.56 17.93
CA GLN A 74 3.16 11.60 18.98
C GLN A 74 1.74 11.40 18.43
N GLU A 75 1.52 11.72 17.15
CA GLU A 75 0.24 11.54 16.46
C GLU A 75 -0.01 10.11 15.98
N SER A 76 1.03 9.27 15.88
CA SER A 76 0.91 7.93 15.28
C SER A 76 0.02 6.99 16.11
N LEU A 77 0.14 7.03 17.44
CA LEU A 77 -0.71 6.23 18.33
C LEU A 77 -2.18 6.70 18.30
N PRO A 78 -2.50 8.00 18.51
CA PRO A 78 -3.86 8.52 18.36
C PRO A 78 -4.49 8.19 16.99
N GLN A 79 -3.73 8.28 15.90
CA GLN A 79 -4.20 7.91 14.56
C GLN A 79 -4.52 6.43 14.45
N LEU A 80 -3.67 5.54 14.99
CA LEU A 80 -3.93 4.10 14.98
C LEU A 80 -5.18 3.75 15.82
N ILE A 81 -5.35 4.38 16.99
CA ILE A 81 -6.53 4.21 17.84
C ILE A 81 -7.79 4.64 17.08
N ASN A 82 -7.79 5.83 16.47
CA ASN A 82 -8.94 6.34 15.72
C ASN A 82 -9.27 5.47 14.50
N ARG A 83 -8.25 4.95 13.80
CA ARG A 83 -8.45 4.00 12.71
C ARG A 83 -9.07 2.70 13.20
N THR A 84 -8.60 2.18 14.34
CA THR A 84 -9.14 0.96 14.97
C THR A 84 -10.58 1.14 15.42
N ARG A 85 -10.93 2.29 16.01
CA ARG A 85 -12.32 2.62 16.36
C ARG A 85 -13.24 2.60 15.15
N ARG A 86 -12.82 3.21 14.03
CA ARG A 86 -13.61 3.18 12.78
C ARG A 86 -13.79 1.76 12.25
N THR A 87 -12.76 0.92 12.36
CA THR A 87 -12.83 -0.49 11.94
C THR A 87 -13.76 -1.33 12.82
N LEU A 88 -13.88 -0.99 14.12
CA LEU A 88 -14.77 -1.65 15.07
C LEU A 88 -16.15 -1.00 15.15
N GLU A 89 -16.42 0.02 14.32
CA GLU A 89 -17.63 0.86 14.40
C GLU A 89 -17.90 1.45 15.81
N ASP A 90 -16.83 1.63 16.60
CA ASP A 90 -16.84 2.12 17.98
C ASP A 90 -17.00 3.66 18.02
N ASN A 91 -18.15 4.12 17.56
CA ASN A 91 -18.48 5.56 17.53
C ASN A 91 -18.71 6.13 18.93
N GLU A 92 -19.20 5.30 19.86
CA GLU A 92 -19.51 5.68 21.24
C GLU A 92 -18.29 5.60 22.18
N LYS A 93 -17.13 5.13 21.69
CA LYS A 93 -15.89 4.94 22.46
C LYS A 93 -16.08 4.01 23.67
N THR A 94 -16.95 3.02 23.52
CA THR A 94 -17.29 2.04 24.55
C THR A 94 -16.34 0.85 24.53
N ILE A 95 -15.74 0.54 23.37
CA ILE A 95 -14.80 -0.57 23.20
C ILE A 95 -13.37 -0.13 23.52
N LEU A 96 -12.87 0.93 22.87
CA LEU A 96 -11.54 1.50 23.16
C LEU A 96 -11.66 2.72 24.07
N VAL A 97 -11.54 2.48 25.37
CA VAL A 97 -11.67 3.49 26.42
C VAL A 97 -10.34 4.24 26.61
N ASN A 98 -10.40 5.57 26.63
CA ASN A 98 -9.25 6.43 26.93
C ASN A 98 -9.31 6.86 28.40
N THR A 99 -8.24 6.62 29.15
CA THR A 99 -8.07 7.11 30.52
C THR A 99 -7.14 8.32 30.49
N PRO A 100 -7.66 9.55 30.67
CA PRO A 100 -6.86 10.77 30.60
C PRO A 100 -5.65 10.72 31.55
N GLY A 101 -4.47 11.04 31.02
CA GLY A 101 -3.22 11.06 31.79
C GLY A 101 -2.59 9.69 32.05
N VAL A 102 -3.24 8.59 31.65
CA VAL A 102 -2.72 7.22 31.86
C VAL A 102 -2.47 6.51 30.52
N GLY A 103 -3.50 6.39 29.67
CA GLY A 103 -3.39 5.66 28.41
C GLY A 103 -4.72 5.06 27.95
N TYR A 104 -4.68 3.82 27.45
CA TYR A 104 -5.84 3.17 26.84
C TYR A 104 -6.15 1.82 27.48
N SER A 105 -7.43 1.45 27.49
CA SER A 105 -7.90 0.12 27.87
C SER A 105 -8.94 -0.39 26.87
N LEU A 106 -9.11 -1.70 26.84
CA LEU A 106 -10.10 -2.37 26.00
C LEU A 106 -11.21 -2.94 26.87
N SER A 107 -12.45 -2.55 26.56
CA SER A 107 -13.66 -3.13 27.14
C SER A 107 -14.18 -4.20 26.20
N PHE A 108 -14.26 -5.44 26.67
CA PHE A 108 -14.74 -6.56 25.89
C PHE A 108 -15.41 -7.61 26.79
N GLU A 109 -16.23 -8.45 26.19
CA GLU A 109 -16.81 -9.62 26.84
C GLU A 109 -16.19 -10.88 26.24
N PHE A 110 -15.92 -11.88 27.06
CA PHE A 110 -15.50 -13.19 26.55
C PHE A 110 -16.71 -13.89 25.93
N ALA A 111 -16.52 -14.52 24.77
CA ALA A 111 -17.57 -15.36 24.21
C ALA A 111 -17.93 -16.47 25.23
N PRO A 112 -19.22 -16.81 25.41
CA PRO A 112 -19.60 -17.88 26.33
C PRO A 112 -18.91 -19.19 25.95
N ASP A 113 -18.22 -19.81 26.91
CA ASP A 113 -17.73 -21.17 26.77
C ASP A 113 -18.95 -22.11 26.79
N GLU A 114 -19.49 -22.47 25.63
CA GLU A 114 -20.50 -23.55 25.59
C GLU A 114 -19.82 -24.90 25.92
N PRO A 115 -20.29 -25.62 26.96
CA PRO A 115 -19.80 -26.96 27.24
C PRO A 115 -20.31 -27.95 26.19
N VAL A 116 -19.36 -28.60 25.53
CA VAL A 116 -19.54 -29.74 24.61
C VAL A 116 -20.35 -30.86 25.28
N SER A 117 -21.51 -31.21 24.71
CA SER A 117 -22.20 -32.50 24.85
C SER A 117 -23.13 -32.71 23.65
N GLN A 118 -22.69 -33.52 22.68
CA GLN A 118 -23.40 -33.84 21.41
C GLN A 118 -24.66 -34.72 21.65
N PRO A 119 -25.56 -34.90 20.65
CA PRO A 119 -25.28 -35.80 19.51
C PRO A 119 -25.55 -35.19 18.13
N MET A 120 -24.81 -35.73 17.16
CA MET A 120 -24.80 -35.40 15.75
C MET A 120 -26.16 -35.57 15.07
N THR A 121 -26.52 -34.59 14.22
CA THR A 121 -27.35 -34.84 13.04
C THR A 121 -26.61 -34.29 11.82
N LYS A 122 -25.99 -35.19 11.05
CA LYS A 122 -25.52 -34.97 9.68
C LYS A 122 -26.73 -35.07 8.73
N PRO A 123 -26.76 -34.52 7.50
CA PRO A 123 -25.83 -33.61 6.79
C PRO A 123 -26.54 -32.33 6.27
N GLU A 124 -25.82 -31.22 6.19
CA GLU A 124 -25.95 -30.42 4.97
C GLU A 124 -24.56 -29.90 4.58
N GLU A 125 -24.09 -30.43 3.47
CA GLU A 125 -22.90 -30.00 2.77
C GLU A 125 -23.18 -28.56 2.31
N CYS A 126 -22.88 -27.57 3.15
CA CYS A 126 -22.83 -26.18 2.70
C CYS A 126 -21.67 -26.08 1.73
N GLU A 127 -22.00 -26.17 0.44
CA GLU A 127 -21.10 -25.85 -0.64
C GLU A 127 -20.31 -24.59 -0.29
N LEU A 128 -19.00 -24.78 -0.17
CA LEU A 128 -18.04 -23.70 -0.05
C LEU A 128 -18.17 -22.85 -1.33
N LYS A 129 -19.04 -21.84 -1.33
CA LYS A 129 -19.08 -20.88 -2.42
C LYS A 129 -17.68 -20.27 -2.52
N PRO A 130 -17.02 -20.34 -3.68
CA PRO A 130 -15.66 -19.85 -3.81
C PRO A 130 -15.63 -18.38 -3.44
N VAL A 131 -14.81 -18.07 -2.42
CA VAL A 131 -14.41 -16.72 -2.02
C VAL A 131 -14.23 -15.88 -3.27
N SER A 132 -14.98 -14.77 -3.32
CA SER A 132 -15.18 -13.97 -4.51
C SER A 132 -13.85 -13.64 -5.20
N LYS A 133 -13.72 -14.05 -6.46
CA LYS A 133 -12.57 -13.77 -7.35
C LYS A 133 -12.44 -12.27 -7.70
N GLN A 134 -13.03 -11.37 -6.92
CA GLN A 134 -13.18 -9.95 -7.28
C GLN A 134 -11.95 -9.14 -6.88
N ASN A 135 -11.34 -9.44 -5.71
CA ASN A 135 -10.14 -8.73 -5.25
C ASN A 135 -8.87 -9.16 -6.03
N THR A 136 -8.80 -10.41 -6.48
CA THR A 136 -7.67 -10.89 -7.31
C THR A 136 -7.65 -10.26 -8.70
N LYS A 137 -8.81 -10.04 -9.34
CA LYS A 137 -8.87 -9.35 -10.64
C LYS A 137 -8.43 -7.88 -10.54
N LEU A 138 -8.84 -7.18 -9.49
CA LEU A 138 -8.46 -5.79 -9.26
C LEU A 138 -6.96 -5.66 -8.96
N TRP A 139 -6.43 -6.56 -8.13
CA TRP A 139 -5.00 -6.63 -7.84
C TRP A 139 -4.20 -7.00 -9.08
N ASN A 140 -4.61 -8.01 -9.84
CA ASN A 140 -3.97 -8.37 -11.11
C ASN A 140 -3.97 -7.20 -12.10
N ALA A 141 -5.07 -6.43 -12.19
CA ALA A 141 -5.13 -5.23 -13.02
C ALA A 141 -4.13 -4.16 -12.54
N LEU A 142 -4.03 -3.92 -11.22
CA LEU A 142 -3.02 -3.02 -10.66
C LEU A 142 -1.59 -3.47 -10.98
N PHE A 143 -1.28 -4.76 -10.89
CA PHE A 143 0.02 -5.29 -11.27
C PHE A 143 0.31 -5.10 -12.75
N ILE A 144 -0.68 -5.33 -13.63
CA ILE A 144 -0.54 -5.10 -15.06
C ILE A 144 -0.26 -3.63 -15.35
N VAL A 145 -1.01 -2.70 -14.75
CA VAL A 145 -0.80 -1.25 -14.91
C VAL A 145 0.58 -0.84 -14.44
N MET A 146 1.02 -1.31 -13.28
CA MET A 146 2.35 -1.03 -12.75
C MET A 146 3.45 -1.56 -13.68
N LEU A 147 3.27 -2.76 -14.25
CA LEU A 147 4.20 -3.39 -15.16
C LEU A 147 4.30 -2.60 -16.49
N LEU A 148 3.17 -2.15 -17.03
CA LEU A 148 3.13 -1.29 -18.23
C LEU A 148 3.85 0.04 -18.00
N VAL A 149 3.61 0.71 -16.88
CA VAL A 149 4.31 1.96 -16.54
C VAL A 149 5.81 1.71 -16.39
N THR A 150 6.20 0.61 -15.76
CA THR A 150 7.61 0.24 -15.59
C THR A 150 8.29 0.00 -16.95
N LEU A 151 7.63 -0.74 -17.85
CA LEU A 151 8.12 -0.96 -19.22
C LEU A 151 8.21 0.34 -20.01
N PHE A 152 7.25 1.26 -19.86
CA PHE A 152 7.31 2.57 -20.49
C PHE A 152 8.51 3.39 -19.99
N ASN A 153 8.74 3.42 -18.67
CA ASN A 153 9.90 4.10 -18.10
C ASN A 153 11.24 3.48 -18.56
N LEU A 154 11.31 2.14 -18.66
CA LEU A 154 12.47 1.43 -19.20
C LEU A 154 12.70 1.77 -20.67
N TRP A 155 11.65 1.82 -21.48
CA TRP A 155 11.71 2.23 -22.88
C TRP A 155 12.26 3.64 -23.04
N GLU A 156 11.70 4.62 -22.31
CA GLU A 156 12.18 6.00 -22.36
C GLU A 156 13.63 6.13 -21.87
N THR A 157 14.01 5.38 -20.84
CA THR A 157 15.39 5.33 -20.38
C THR A 157 16.32 4.74 -21.44
N GLY A 158 15.88 3.69 -22.14
CA GLY A 158 16.60 3.11 -23.27
C GLY A 158 16.80 4.11 -24.41
N ASN A 159 15.74 4.83 -24.79
CA ASN A 159 15.82 5.90 -25.79
C ASN A 159 16.78 7.01 -25.35
N ALA A 160 16.70 7.46 -24.10
CA ALA A 160 17.59 8.48 -23.57
C ALA A 160 19.06 8.04 -23.61
N LEU A 161 19.35 6.78 -23.27
CA LEU A 161 20.69 6.22 -23.36
C LEU A 161 21.18 6.09 -24.82
N TYR A 162 20.30 5.69 -25.73
CA TYR A 162 20.58 5.63 -27.16
C TYR A 162 20.98 7.02 -27.71
N TYR A 163 20.14 8.03 -27.48
CA TYR A 163 20.42 9.40 -27.94
C TYR A 163 21.64 10.01 -27.26
N LYS A 164 21.89 9.69 -25.98
CA LYS A 164 23.12 10.10 -25.30
C LYS A 164 24.36 9.52 -26.01
N HIS A 165 24.32 8.23 -26.34
CA HIS A 165 25.44 7.57 -27.01
C HIS A 165 25.69 8.16 -28.40
N ASP A 166 24.64 8.35 -29.19
CA ASP A 166 24.72 8.99 -30.52
C ASP A 166 25.26 10.43 -30.43
N PHE A 167 24.76 11.21 -29.48
CA PHE A 167 25.21 12.57 -29.25
C PHE A 167 26.69 12.63 -28.84
N GLU A 168 27.16 11.73 -27.96
CA GLU A 168 28.57 11.66 -27.59
C GLU A 168 29.47 11.32 -28.79
N GLN A 169 29.00 10.47 -29.71
CA GLN A 169 29.74 10.17 -30.94
C GLN A 169 29.87 11.41 -31.82
N VAL A 170 28.79 12.16 -32.02
CA VAL A 170 28.81 13.42 -32.79
C VAL A 170 29.71 14.46 -32.12
N LEU A 171 29.65 14.59 -30.79
CA LEU A 171 30.44 15.58 -30.04
C LEU A 171 31.94 15.29 -30.07
N LYS A 172 32.33 14.01 -30.14
CA LYS A 172 33.73 13.57 -30.27
C LYS A 172 34.19 13.48 -31.74
N ALA A 173 33.28 13.61 -32.71
CA ALA A 173 33.63 13.55 -34.12
C ALA A 173 34.51 14.73 -34.51
N LYS A 174 35.50 14.48 -35.37
CA LYS A 174 36.33 15.56 -35.92
C LYS A 174 35.47 16.43 -36.83
N ALA A 175 35.59 17.74 -36.69
CA ALA A 175 34.94 18.69 -37.59
C ALA A 175 35.36 18.43 -39.04
N TYR A 176 34.41 18.53 -39.98
CA TYR A 176 34.71 18.40 -41.38
C TYR A 176 35.72 19.49 -41.80
N PRO A 177 36.83 19.12 -42.46
CA PRO A 177 37.96 20.04 -42.66
C PRO A 177 37.65 21.17 -43.65
N GLU A 178 36.73 20.96 -44.60
CA GLU A 178 36.46 21.90 -45.69
C GLU A 178 35.14 22.66 -45.48
N ILE A 179 34.91 23.15 -44.26
CA ILE A 179 33.82 24.08 -43.95
C ILE A 179 34.37 25.50 -43.87
N LYS A 180 33.75 26.43 -44.61
CA LYS A 180 34.00 27.87 -44.53
C LYS A 180 32.73 28.61 -44.13
N ARG A 181 32.86 29.69 -43.37
CA ARG A 181 31.78 30.66 -43.17
C ARG A 181 31.99 31.82 -44.15
N SER A 182 30.95 32.14 -44.91
CA SER A 182 30.92 33.34 -45.74
C SER A 182 30.65 34.58 -44.88
N ASP A 183 31.05 35.75 -45.35
CA ASP A 183 30.80 37.05 -44.70
C ASP A 183 29.30 37.34 -44.54
N ASP A 184 28.46 36.76 -45.40
CA ASP A 184 26.99 36.79 -45.32
C ASP A 184 26.40 35.85 -44.24
N GLY A 185 27.24 35.18 -43.45
CA GLY A 185 26.82 34.23 -42.41
C GLY A 185 26.45 32.82 -42.92
N LYS A 186 26.57 32.57 -44.23
CA LYS A 186 26.28 31.26 -44.84
C LYS A 186 27.38 30.25 -44.54
N THR A 187 27.01 28.99 -44.32
CA THR A 187 27.96 27.88 -44.15
C THR A 187 28.20 27.23 -45.51
N ILE A 188 29.44 27.30 -46.02
CA ILE A 188 29.86 26.68 -47.28
C ILE A 188 30.64 25.41 -46.96
N VAL A 189 30.28 24.30 -47.58
CA VAL A 189 30.92 23.00 -47.42
C VAL A 189 31.42 22.55 -48.79
N THR A 190 32.71 22.24 -48.91
CA THR A 190 33.27 21.71 -50.15
C THR A 190 33.16 20.18 -50.13
N ILE A 191 32.51 19.57 -51.11
CA ILE A 191 32.40 18.11 -51.24
C ILE A 191 32.83 17.74 -52.66
N ASN A 192 33.84 16.87 -52.81
CA ASN A 192 34.38 16.46 -54.10
C ASN A 192 34.68 17.66 -55.03
N ASN A 193 35.37 18.68 -54.51
CA ASN A 193 35.69 19.94 -55.21
C ASN A 193 34.49 20.82 -55.64
N HIS A 194 33.27 20.52 -55.21
CA HIS A 194 32.11 21.40 -55.42
C HIS A 194 31.79 22.16 -54.14
N GLU A 195 31.59 23.46 -54.24
CA GLU A 195 31.15 24.29 -53.10
C GLU A 195 29.63 24.22 -52.98
N CYS A 196 29.15 23.71 -51.86
CA CYS A 196 27.73 23.62 -51.55
C CYS A 196 27.38 24.53 -50.37
N ILE A 197 26.18 25.10 -50.37
CA ILE A 197 25.66 25.93 -49.30
C ILE A 197 24.83 25.04 -48.37
N TYR A 198 25.17 25.03 -47.08
CA TYR A 198 24.41 24.34 -46.06
C TYR A 198 23.42 25.29 -45.38
N HIS A 199 22.13 25.06 -45.60
CA HIS A 199 21.02 25.78 -44.97
C HIS A 199 20.59 25.06 -43.71
N LYS A 200 21.00 25.56 -42.54
CA LYS A 200 20.79 24.90 -41.23
C LYS A 200 19.33 24.83 -40.81
N ASP A 201 18.53 25.82 -41.19
CA ASP A 201 17.09 25.93 -40.91
C ASP A 201 16.27 24.86 -41.65
N GLN A 202 16.66 24.54 -42.89
CA GLN A 202 15.99 23.54 -43.71
C GLN A 202 16.66 22.16 -43.66
N LEU A 203 17.83 22.05 -43.02
CA LEU A 203 18.70 20.87 -43.05
C LEU A 203 19.03 20.42 -44.49
N LEU A 204 19.14 21.38 -45.42
CA LEU A 204 19.37 21.14 -46.84
C LEU A 204 20.78 21.55 -47.25
N LEU A 205 21.41 20.68 -48.05
CA LEU A 205 22.66 20.98 -48.72
C LEU A 205 22.36 21.29 -50.20
N GLN A 206 22.64 22.53 -50.62
CA GLN A 206 22.42 22.98 -51.99
C GLN A 206 23.76 23.08 -52.71
N CYS A 207 23.99 22.19 -53.66
CA CYS A 207 25.13 22.24 -54.56
C CYS A 207 24.68 22.84 -55.91
N PRO A 208 25.44 23.77 -56.49
CA PRO A 208 25.18 24.32 -57.82
C PRO A 208 25.38 23.29 -58.94
#